data_AF-A0A1Y3Q6S6-F1
#
_entry.id   AF-A0A1Y3Q6S6-F1
#
_cell.length_a   1.000
_cell.length_b   1.000
_cell.length_c   1.000
_cell.angle_alpha   90.00
_cell.angle_beta   90.00
_cell.angle_gamma   90.00
#
_symmetry.space_group_name_H-M   'P 1'
#
loop_
_entity.id
_entity.type
_entity.pdbx_description
1 polymer ?
#
loop_
_entity_poly.entity_id
_entity_poly.type
_entity_poly.pdbx_seq_one_letter_code
_entity_poly.pdbx_strand_id
1 'polypeptide(L)'
;MATGTSRRKPNAVPEAAEALQRLKYEIASELGLPVGLAAPGGIGSSDAEFAAEPGMMPAPSVGKADWGHIAARDAGAVGGELVRRLVRRAQSTLDGNLHLSIDRN
;
A
#
# COMPACT_ATOMS: atom_id res chain seq x y z
N MET A 1 30.97 14.25 13.39
CA MET A 1 29.96 13.18 13.15
C MET A 1 28.66 13.86 12.76
N ALA A 2 28.21 13.72 11.51
CA ALA A 2 26.95 14.34 11.03
C ALA A 2 25.84 13.30 11.07
N THR A 3 24.88 13.45 11.99
CA THR A 3 23.71 12.59 12.06
C THR A 3 22.70 13.08 11.03
N GLY A 4 22.63 12.40 9.88
CA GLY A 4 21.61 12.64 8.86
C GLY A 4 20.23 12.28 9.40
N THR A 5 19.54 13.25 9.99
CA THR A 5 18.13 13.13 10.38
C THR A 5 17.29 12.93 9.11
N SER A 6 16.92 11.67 8.85
CA SER A 6 16.08 11.28 7.72
C SER A 6 14.67 11.81 7.96
N ARG A 7 14.36 12.97 7.36
CA ARG A 7 13.06 13.63 7.47
C ARG A 7 12.04 12.84 6.66
N ARG A 8 11.26 11.98 7.32
CA ARG A 8 10.03 11.42 6.71
C ARG A 8 9.03 12.56 6.56
N LYS A 9 8.48 12.73 5.35
CA LYS A 9 7.40 13.70 5.13
C LYS A 9 6.11 13.12 5.75
N PRO A 10 5.48 13.82 6.71
CA PRO A 10 4.18 13.40 7.22
C PRO A 10 3.11 13.51 6.13
N ASN A 11 2.00 12.78 6.30
CA ASN A 11 0.86 12.86 5.38
C ASN A 11 0.37 14.31 5.27
N ALA A 12 0.03 14.74 4.05
CA ALA A 12 -0.43 16.11 3.77
C ALA A 12 -1.73 16.46 4.53
N VAL A 13 -2.59 15.46 4.76
CA VAL A 13 -3.79 15.57 5.59
C VAL A 13 -3.74 14.45 6.64
N PRO A 14 -3.46 14.76 7.91
CA PRO A 14 -3.35 13.74 8.95
C PRO A 14 -4.69 13.02 9.21
N GLU A 15 -5.81 13.72 9.08
CA GLU A 15 -7.16 13.17 9.25
C GLU A 15 -7.49 12.08 8.21
N ALA A 16 -6.99 12.22 6.98
CA ALA A 16 -7.20 11.26 5.91
C ALA A 16 -6.31 10.01 6.04
N ALA A 17 -5.36 9.98 6.99
CA ALA A 17 -4.38 8.91 7.11
C ALA A 17 -5.05 7.53 7.31
N GLU A 18 -6.09 7.47 8.14
CA GLU A 18 -6.81 6.23 8.40
C GLU A 18 -7.60 5.75 7.17
N ALA A 19 -8.36 6.67 6.53
CA ALA A 19 -9.12 6.37 5.33
C ALA A 19 -8.22 5.88 4.19
N LEU A 20 -7.05 6.49 4.02
CA LEU A 20 -6.05 6.07 3.04
C LEU A 20 -5.46 4.70 3.36
N GLN A 21 -5.17 4.40 4.62
CA GLN A 21 -4.68 3.07 5.00
C GLN A 21 -5.72 1.99 4.69
N ARG A 22 -6.99 2.21 5.03
CA ARG A 22 -8.08 1.29 4.68
C ARG A 22 -8.14 1.04 3.17
N LEU A 23 -8.10 2.11 2.38
CA LEU A 23 -8.10 1.99 0.92
C LEU A 23 -6.87 1.25 0.37
N LYS A 24 -5.68 1.46 0.95
CA LYS A 24 -4.47 0.71 0.58
C LYS A 24 -4.63 -0.79 0.80
N TYR A 25 -5.16 -1.18 1.96
CA TYR A 25 -5.38 -2.59 2.28
C TYR A 25 -6.49 -3.21 1.42
N GLU A 26 -7.56 -2.45 1.12
CA GLU A 26 -8.62 -2.87 0.20
C GLU A 26 -8.04 -3.17 -1.19
N ILE A 27 -7.28 -2.22 -1.77
CA ILE A 27 -6.63 -2.41 -3.07
C ILE A 27 -5.62 -3.57 -3.03
N ALA A 28 -4.83 -3.68 -1.95
CA ALA A 28 -3.89 -4.78 -1.80
C ALA A 28 -4.61 -6.14 -1.77
N SER A 29 -5.73 -6.23 -1.07
CA SER A 29 -6.56 -7.44 -1.05
C SER A 29 -7.16 -7.77 -2.42
N GLU A 30 -7.58 -6.76 -3.18
CA GLU A 30 -8.10 -6.93 -4.55
C GLU A 30 -7.01 -7.40 -5.52
N LEU A 31 -5.78 -6.91 -5.35
CA LEU A 31 -4.62 -7.33 -6.13
C LEU A 31 -4.03 -8.67 -5.65
N GLY A 32 -4.61 -9.30 -4.63
CA GLY A 32 -4.15 -10.59 -4.10
C GLY A 32 -2.78 -10.51 -3.42
N LEU A 33 -2.39 -9.33 -2.93
CA LEU A 33 -1.09 -9.13 -2.31
C LEU A 33 -1.12 -9.56 -0.83
N PRO A 34 -0.03 -10.19 -0.32
CA PRO A 34 0.05 -10.65 1.06
C PRO A 34 0.35 -9.48 2.02
N VAL A 35 -0.59 -8.54 2.12
CA VAL A 35 -0.48 -7.31 2.91
C VAL A 35 -1.51 -7.37 4.04
N GLY A 36 -1.27 -8.25 5.00
CA GLY A 36 -2.22 -8.52 6.07
C GLY A 36 -1.54 -9.18 7.27
N LEU A 37 -1.71 -8.56 8.43
CA LEU A 37 -1.36 -9.06 9.74
C LEU A 37 -1.98 -10.47 9.94
N ALA A 38 -1.12 -11.49 9.99
CA ALA A 38 -1.42 -12.91 10.20
C ALA A 38 -2.06 -13.67 9.03
N ALA A 39 -1.24 -14.08 8.07
CA ALA A 39 -1.38 -15.41 7.47
C ALA A 39 -0.24 -16.30 8.00
N PRO A 40 -0.50 -17.20 8.96
CA PRO A 40 0.40 -18.30 9.23
C PRO A 40 0.25 -19.31 8.07
N GLY A 41 1.01 -19.10 7.00
CA GLY A 41 1.08 -20.00 5.84
C GLY A 41 0.26 -19.56 4.62
N GLY A 42 0.95 -19.42 3.49
CA GLY A 42 0.38 -19.16 2.15
C GLY A 42 0.11 -17.68 1.90
N ILE A 43 0.57 -17.04 0.83
CA ILE A 43 0.68 -17.45 -0.58
C ILE A 43 1.76 -16.55 -1.19
N GLY A 44 2.77 -17.14 -1.83
CA GLY A 44 3.94 -16.39 -2.33
C GLY A 44 5.26 -17.17 -2.28
N SER A 45 5.25 -18.42 -1.83
CA SER A 45 6.35 -19.36 -2.06
C SER A 45 6.27 -19.91 -3.49
N SER A 46 6.58 -19.07 -4.47
CA SER A 46 6.88 -19.53 -5.84
C SER A 46 8.35 -19.33 -6.22
N ASP A 47 9.23 -18.92 -5.28
CA ASP A 47 10.66 -18.73 -5.58
C ASP A 47 11.63 -19.05 -4.42
N ALA A 48 11.31 -19.99 -3.53
CA ALA A 48 12.25 -20.42 -2.47
C ALA A 48 12.48 -21.93 -2.35
N GLU A 49 11.97 -22.74 -3.29
CA GLU A 49 12.05 -24.21 -3.21
C GLU A 49 13.12 -24.84 -4.12
N PHE A 50 13.97 -24.03 -4.76
CA PHE A 50 15.17 -24.53 -5.45
C PHE A 50 16.49 -23.98 -4.87
N ALA A 51 16.43 -22.95 -4.02
CA ALA A 51 17.61 -22.33 -3.41
C ALA A 51 17.85 -22.76 -1.94
N ALA A 52 17.02 -23.67 -1.41
CA ALA A 52 17.24 -24.31 -0.12
C ALA A 52 18.35 -25.37 -0.25
N GLU A 53 19.57 -24.89 -0.44
CA GLU A 53 20.77 -25.68 -0.20
C GLU A 53 20.69 -26.30 1.22
N PRO A 54 21.00 -27.59 1.39
CA PRO A 54 20.91 -28.25 2.68
C PRO A 54 22.04 -27.75 3.58
N GLY A 55 21.77 -26.71 4.37
CA GLY A 55 22.76 -26.22 5.34
C GLY A 55 22.50 -24.87 5.99
N MET A 56 21.54 -24.06 5.52
CA MET A 56 21.38 -22.72 6.06
C MET A 56 20.27 -22.65 7.12
N MET A 57 20.67 -22.41 8.38
CA MET A 57 19.75 -22.28 9.51
C MET A 57 18.74 -21.13 9.30
N PRO A 58 17.46 -21.30 9.70
CA PRO A 58 16.51 -20.21 9.71
C PRO A 58 16.79 -19.27 10.90
N ALA A 59 17.26 -18.05 10.62
CA ALA A 59 17.32 -17.00 11.64
C ALA A 59 15.95 -16.31 11.79
N PRO A 60 15.46 -16.08 13.02
CA PRO A 60 14.09 -15.64 13.26
C PRO A 60 13.88 -14.11 13.15
N SER A 61 12.73 -13.77 12.56
CA SER A 61 11.93 -12.53 12.73
C SER A 61 12.62 -11.18 12.54
N VAL A 62 12.66 -10.68 11.30
CA VAL A 62 12.74 -9.24 11.02
C VAL A 62 11.33 -8.65 11.14
N GLY A 63 11.22 -7.66 12.03
CA GLY A 63 9.96 -7.01 12.37
C GLY A 63 9.36 -6.14 11.28
N LYS A 64 8.03 -6.14 11.27
CA LYS A 64 7.12 -5.08 10.80
C LYS A 64 7.49 -4.43 9.48
N ALA A 65 7.19 -5.11 8.39
CA ALA A 65 6.83 -4.42 7.17
C ALA A 65 5.89 -5.30 6.34
N ASP A 66 4.58 -5.18 6.60
CA ASP A 66 3.52 -5.73 5.75
C ASP A 66 3.69 -5.31 4.27
N TRP A 67 4.40 -4.21 4.04
CA TRP A 67 4.77 -3.65 2.72
C TRP A 67 6.25 -3.82 2.34
N GLY A 68 7.08 -4.38 3.22
CA GLY A 68 8.53 -4.49 3.00
C GLY A 68 8.97 -5.83 2.41
N HIS A 69 8.12 -6.86 2.50
CA HIS A 69 8.36 -8.17 1.92
C HIS A 69 7.69 -8.36 0.54
N ILE A 70 6.91 -7.39 0.07
CA ILE A 70 6.28 -7.44 -1.26
C ILE A 70 7.23 -6.90 -2.33
N ALA A 71 7.03 -7.33 -3.58
CA ALA A 71 7.84 -6.82 -4.68
C ALA A 71 7.59 -5.32 -4.88
N ALA A 72 8.64 -4.57 -5.26
CA ALA A 72 8.52 -3.14 -5.54
C ALA A 72 7.45 -2.83 -6.62
N ARG A 73 7.27 -3.76 -7.57
CA ARG A 73 6.22 -3.70 -8.60
C ARG A 73 4.82 -3.73 -7.99
N ASP A 74 4.59 -4.63 -7.04
CA ASP A 74 3.31 -4.82 -6.36
C ASP A 74 2.97 -3.63 -5.45
N ALA A 75 3.96 -3.18 -4.67
CA ALA A 75 3.85 -1.95 -3.88
C ALA A 75 3.51 -0.74 -4.77
N GLY A 76 4.16 -0.65 -5.94
CA GLY A 76 3.91 0.38 -6.94
C GLY A 76 2.52 0.31 -7.56
N ALA A 77 2.03 -0.89 -7.88
CA ALA A 77 0.69 -1.12 -8.43
C ALA A 77 -0.40 -0.66 -7.45
N VAL A 78 -0.27 -0.99 -6.16
CA VAL A 78 -1.19 -0.52 -5.11
C VAL A 78 -1.18 1.00 -5.00
N GLY A 79 0.02 1.61 -4.96
CA GLY A 79 0.15 3.06 -4.87
C GLY A 79 -0.47 3.79 -6.06
N GLY A 80 -0.26 3.26 -7.28
CA GLY A 80 -0.84 3.82 -8.50
C GLY A 80 -2.36 3.70 -8.54
N GLU A 81 -2.91 2.56 -8.12
CA GLU A 81 -4.37 2.36 -8.08
C GLU A 81 -5.03 3.20 -7.00
N LEU A 82 -4.38 3.41 -5.85
CA LEU A 82 -4.85 4.32 -4.83
C LEU A 82 -4.97 5.75 -5.37
N VAL A 83 -3.93 6.24 -6.05
CA VAL A 83 -3.96 7.59 -6.65
C VAL A 83 -5.04 7.67 -7.72
N ARG A 84 -5.20 6.64 -8.56
CA ARG A 84 -6.26 6.61 -9.59
C ARG A 84 -7.66 6.70 -8.98
N ARG A 85 -7.94 5.97 -7.89
CA ARG A 85 -9.23 6.05 -7.17
C ARG A 85 -9.46 7.41 -6.53
N LEU A 86 -8.44 8.01 -5.94
CA LEU A 86 -8.54 9.35 -5.34
C LEU A 86 -8.87 10.41 -6.39
N VAL A 87 -8.17 10.40 -7.53
CA VAL A 87 -8.43 11.34 -8.63
C VAL A 87 -9.83 11.14 -9.18
N ARG A 88 -10.27 9.89 -9.37
CA ARG A 88 -11.64 9.59 -9.83
C ARG A 88 -12.68 10.14 -8.87
N ARG A 89 -12.53 9.91 -7.55
CA ARG A 89 -13.46 10.45 -6.54
C ARG A 89 -13.44 11.99 -6.54
N ALA A 90 -12.27 12.60 -6.63
CA ALA A 90 -12.14 14.05 -6.72
C ALA A 90 -12.84 14.61 -7.98
N GLN A 91 -12.68 13.96 -9.13
CA GLN A 91 -13.37 14.32 -10.37
C GLN A 91 -14.89 14.22 -10.22
N SER A 92 -15.41 13.13 -9.64
CA SER A 92 -16.85 12.98 -9.40
C SER A 92 -17.41 14.06 -8.46
N THR A 93 -16.67 14.44 -7.41
CA THR A 93 -17.05 15.53 -6.52
C THR A 93 -17.06 16.88 -7.25
N LEU A 94 -16.06 17.13 -8.09
CA LEU A 94 -15.96 18.37 -8.86
C LEU A 94 -17.07 18.46 -9.92
N ASP A 95 -17.34 17.38 -10.63
CA ASP A 95 -18.40 17.30 -11.64
C ASP A 95 -19.78 17.51 -11.02
N GLY A 96 -20.07 16.84 -9.89
CA GLY A 96 -21.31 17.07 -9.13
C GLY A 96 -21.45 18.51 -8.61
N ASN A 97 -20.34 19.15 -8.22
CA ASN A 97 -20.34 20.55 -7.78
C ASN A 97 -20.53 21.54 -8.94
N LEU A 98 -20.02 21.21 -10.14
CA LEU A 98 -20.24 21.99 -11.35
C LEU A 98 -21.70 21.90 -11.83
N HIS A 99 -22.30 20.70 -11.78
CA HIS A 99 -23.71 20.51 -12.12
C HIS A 99 -24.64 21.35 -11.23
N LEU A 100 -24.45 21.32 -9.90
CA LEU A 100 -25.20 22.13 -8.92
C LEU A 100 -25.05 23.66 -9.11
N SER A 101 -24.06 24.10 -9.88
CA SER A 101 -23.80 25.52 -10.13
C SER A 101 -24.46 26.05 -11.41
N ILE A 102 -24.84 25.17 -12.35
CA ILE A 102 -25.47 25.55 -13.63
C ILE A 102 -27.01 25.64 -13.49
N ASP A 103 -27.64 24.78 -12.69
CA ASP A 103 -29.10 24.74 -12.49
C ASP A 103 -29.65 25.80 -11.50
N ARG A 104 -28.83 26.76 -11.05
CA ARG A 104 -29.20 27.72 -10.00
C ARG A 104 -29.56 29.14 -10.49
N ASN A 105 -29.88 29.32 -11.77
CA ASN A 105 -30.35 30.58 -12.36
C ASN A 105 -31.52 30.33 -13.31
#